data_AF-A0A6B3P9W0-F1
#
_entry.id   AF-A0A6B3P9W0-F1
#
_cell.length_a   1.000
_cell.length_b   1.000
_cell.length_c   1.000
_cell.angle_alpha   90.00
_cell.angle_beta   90.00
_cell.angle_gamma   90.00
#
_symmetry.space_group_name_H-M   'P 1'
#
loop_
_entity.id
_entity.type
_entity.pdbx_description
1 polymer ?
#
loop_
_entity_poly.entity_id
_entity_poly.type
_entity_poly.pdbx_seq_one_letter_code
_entity_poly.pdbx_strand_id
1 'polypeptide(L)'
;MIARQRLDWQFKLADHLFSDVRVIFLEDLLTANLLRRCKAKLGSNGQFLPNGQSAKSGLNKSLQDAAFGQFVQVLEYVAWKLGKRIIKVDPKGTSQHCWECLNKVSKSLFERWHSCPKCGQELDRDYNSALLIQKIGLLSTQGEDITSVKTAVRAYLTEESRALP
;
A
#
# COMPACT_ATOMS: atom_id res chain seq x y z
N MET A 1 25.53 -15.90 6.79
CA MET A 1 25.48 -15.13 8.05
C MET A 1 24.46 -13.99 7.99
N ILE A 2 24.46 -13.14 6.94
CA ILE A 2 23.52 -12.02 6.75
C ILE A 2 22.05 -12.45 6.55
N ALA A 3 21.78 -13.47 5.73
CA ALA A 3 20.40 -13.91 5.46
C ALA A 3 19.66 -14.38 6.72
N ARG A 4 20.36 -15.05 7.65
CA ARG A 4 19.79 -15.48 8.94
C ARG A 4 19.50 -14.30 9.87
N GLN A 5 20.40 -13.31 9.93
CA GLN A 5 20.18 -12.09 10.71
C GLN A 5 18.97 -11.30 10.20
N ARG A 6 18.81 -11.21 8.88
CA ARG A 6 17.63 -10.57 8.27
C ARG A 6 16.34 -11.29 8.64
N LEU A 7 16.32 -12.61 8.53
CA LEU A 7 15.16 -13.41 8.88
C LEU A 7 14.81 -13.29 10.37
N ASP A 8 15.81 -13.38 11.25
CA ASP A 8 15.65 -13.16 12.68
C ASP A 8 15.06 -11.77 12.98
N TRP A 9 15.59 -10.73 12.35
CA TRP A 9 15.05 -9.37 12.48
C TRP A 9 13.61 -9.27 12.00
N GLN A 10 13.25 -9.92 10.88
CA GLN A 10 11.86 -9.94 10.38
C GLN A 10 10.91 -10.60 11.38
N PHE A 11 11.31 -11.71 12.02
CA PHE A 11 10.49 -12.35 13.05
C PHE A 11 10.32 -11.47 14.28
N LYS A 12 11.40 -10.83 14.75
CA LYS A 12 11.35 -9.89 15.88
C LYS A 12 10.47 -8.68 15.58
N LEU A 13 10.60 -8.13 14.37
CA LEU A 13 9.75 -7.02 13.93
C LEU A 13 8.28 -7.45 13.83
N ALA A 14 8.00 -8.62 13.26
CA ALA A 14 6.62 -9.12 13.15
C ALA A 14 6.00 -9.35 14.54
N ASP A 15 6.74 -9.96 15.47
CA ASP A 15 6.30 -10.14 16.86
C ASP A 15 6.01 -8.79 17.54
N HIS A 16 6.93 -7.83 17.41
CA HIS A 16 6.77 -6.48 17.93
C HIS A 16 5.57 -5.74 17.32
N LEU A 17 5.38 -5.79 16.00
CA LEU A 17 4.23 -5.18 15.34
C LEU A 17 2.91 -5.72 15.86
N PHE A 18 2.89 -7.00 16.25
CA PHE A 18 1.71 -7.61 16.82
C PHE A 18 1.59 -7.41 18.33
N SER A 19 2.55 -6.85 19.07
CA SER A 19 2.51 -6.80 20.55
C SER A 19 1.17 -6.32 21.10
N ASP A 20 0.65 -5.24 20.51
CA ASP A 20 -0.53 -4.52 21.03
C ASP A 20 -1.70 -4.48 20.05
N VAL A 21 -1.60 -5.17 18.91
CA VAL A 21 -2.65 -5.20 17.89
C VAL A 21 -3.10 -6.62 17.58
N ARG A 22 -4.39 -6.76 17.22
CA ARG A 22 -5.00 -8.02 16.78
C ARG A 22 -5.10 -8.14 15.26
N VAL A 23 -5.09 -7.00 14.59
CA VAL A 23 -5.27 -6.89 13.14
C VAL A 23 -4.28 -5.88 12.60
N ILE A 24 -3.57 -6.25 11.53
CA ILE A 24 -2.75 -5.32 10.74
C ILE A 24 -3.36 -5.22 9.34
N PHE A 25 -3.47 -3.99 8.84
CA PHE A 25 -3.90 -3.70 7.48
C PHE A 25 -2.67 -3.43 6.61
N LEU A 26 -2.61 -4.08 5.45
CA LEU A 26 -1.48 -3.97 4.53
C LEU A 26 -2.00 -3.67 3.12
N GLU A 27 -1.27 -2.86 2.36
CA GLU A 27 -1.50 -2.79 0.93
C GLU A 27 -1.19 -4.14 0.26
N ASP A 28 -2.07 -4.59 -0.62
CA ASP A 28 -1.83 -5.75 -1.50
C ASP A 28 -0.90 -5.36 -2.65
N LEU A 29 0.32 -4.95 -2.31
CA LEU A 29 1.35 -4.70 -3.29
C LEU A 29 1.77 -6.03 -3.91
N LEU A 30 1.32 -6.26 -5.13
CA LEU A 30 1.80 -7.35 -5.97
C LEU A 30 3.27 -7.09 -6.34
N THR A 31 4.18 -7.45 -5.44
CA THR A 31 5.63 -7.24 -5.57
C THR A 31 6.18 -7.84 -6.86
N ALA A 32 5.65 -8.97 -7.31
CA ALA A 32 5.97 -9.56 -8.60
C ALA A 32 5.70 -8.60 -9.79
N ASN A 33 4.62 -7.83 -9.73
CA ASN A 33 4.29 -6.82 -10.76
C ASN A 33 5.24 -5.61 -10.68
N LEU A 34 5.63 -5.19 -9.48
CA LEU A 34 6.62 -4.13 -9.28
C LEU A 34 7.97 -4.53 -9.87
N LEU A 35 8.37 -5.80 -9.70
CA LEU A 35 9.64 -6.32 -10.20
C LEU A 35 9.65 -6.66 -11.69
N ARG A 36 8.48 -6.75 -12.35
CA ARG A 36 8.37 -7.13 -13.77
C ARG A 36 9.20 -6.21 -14.68
N ARG A 37 10.02 -6.77 -15.57
CA ARG A 37 10.78 -5.97 -16.55
C ARG A 37 9.89 -5.11 -17.44
N CYS A 38 10.39 -3.93 -17.83
CA CYS A 38 9.77 -3.08 -18.84
C CYS A 38 9.81 -3.81 -20.19
N LYS A 39 8.72 -3.72 -20.96
CA LYS A 39 8.68 -4.25 -22.33
C LYS A 39 9.67 -3.49 -23.21
N ALA A 40 10.43 -4.19 -24.04
CA ALA A 40 11.31 -3.56 -25.02
C ALA A 40 10.47 -2.70 -25.98
N LYS A 41 10.99 -1.52 -26.34
CA LYS A 41 10.40 -0.65 -27.36
C LYS A 41 11.29 -0.70 -28.59
N LEU A 42 10.73 -0.97 -29.76
CA LEU A 42 11.45 -0.96 -31.03
C LEU A 42 11.08 0.31 -31.81
N GLY A 43 12.06 0.92 -32.43
CA GLY A 43 11.88 2.01 -33.39
C GLY A 43 11.47 1.49 -34.77
N SER A 44 11.12 2.41 -35.66
CA SER A 44 10.73 2.12 -37.05
C SER A 44 11.82 1.37 -37.84
N ASN A 45 13.08 1.53 -37.45
CA ASN A 45 14.25 0.89 -38.02
C ASN A 45 14.72 -0.36 -37.24
N GLY A 46 13.91 -0.87 -36.29
CA GLY A 46 14.26 -2.03 -35.47
C GLY A 46 15.20 -1.73 -34.30
N GLN A 47 15.60 -0.47 -34.07
CA GLN A 47 16.48 -0.11 -32.95
C GLN A 47 15.73 -0.17 -31.61
N PHE A 48 16.41 -0.53 -30.52
CA PHE A 48 15.82 -0.47 -29.19
C PHE A 48 15.72 0.99 -28.70
N LEU A 49 14.52 1.41 -28.32
CA LEU A 49 14.26 2.72 -27.73
C LEU A 49 14.27 2.66 -26.20
N PRO A 50 14.61 3.78 -25.51
CA PRO A 50 14.51 3.87 -24.06
C PRO A 50 13.11 3.51 -23.55
N ASN A 51 13.05 2.55 -22.62
CA ASN A 51 11.80 2.05 -22.04
C ASN A 51 11.75 2.18 -20.51
N GLY A 52 12.71 2.91 -19.92
CA GLY A 52 12.81 3.11 -18.46
C GLY A 52 13.32 1.90 -17.67
N GLN A 53 13.85 0.86 -18.33
CA GLN A 53 14.34 -0.36 -17.65
C GLN A 53 15.47 -0.09 -16.66
N SER A 54 16.37 0.86 -16.92
CA SER A 54 17.49 1.17 -16.02
C SER A 54 17.00 1.76 -14.69
N ALA A 55 16.11 2.76 -14.73
CA ALA A 55 15.50 3.34 -13.52
C ALA A 55 14.71 2.28 -12.74
N LYS A 56 13.95 1.43 -13.46
CA LYS A 56 13.23 0.31 -12.85
C LYS A 56 14.17 -0.71 -12.19
N SER A 57 15.33 -0.98 -12.78
CA SER A 57 16.31 -1.91 -12.22
C SER A 57 16.84 -1.44 -10.87
N GLY A 58 17.05 -0.13 -10.69
CA GLY A 58 17.43 0.46 -9.40
C GLY A 58 16.36 0.22 -8.34
N LEU A 59 15.10 0.55 -8.65
CA LEU A 59 13.96 0.29 -7.75
C LEU A 59 13.84 -1.20 -7.39
N ASN A 60 13.96 -2.08 -8.39
CA ASN A 60 13.88 -3.52 -8.19
C ASN A 60 14.95 -4.03 -7.21
N LYS A 61 16.18 -3.51 -7.35
CA LYS A 61 17.28 -3.84 -6.45
C LYS A 61 16.95 -3.40 -5.01
N SER A 62 16.51 -2.16 -4.82
CA SER A 62 16.12 -1.66 -3.50
C SER A 62 14.98 -2.48 -2.86
N LEU A 63 13.97 -2.88 -3.64
CA LEU A 63 12.87 -3.73 -3.16
C LEU A 63 13.35 -5.13 -2.75
N GLN A 64 14.26 -5.73 -3.51
CA GLN A 64 14.85 -7.03 -3.18
C GLN A 64 15.78 -6.93 -1.96
N ASP A 65 16.57 -5.87 -1.87
CA ASP A 65 17.47 -5.62 -0.75
C ASP A 65 16.68 -5.40 0.55
N ALA A 66 15.49 -4.78 0.48
CA ALA A 66 14.57 -4.64 1.61
C ALA A 66 13.84 -5.96 1.99
N ALA A 67 13.87 -6.98 1.12
CA ALA A 67 13.21 -8.27 1.30
C ALA A 67 11.72 -8.17 1.69
N PHE A 68 11.01 -7.17 1.15
CA PHE A 68 9.62 -6.88 1.52
C PHE A 68 8.68 -8.08 1.32
N GLY A 69 8.81 -8.81 0.20
CA GLY A 69 7.99 -10.01 -0.06
C GLY A 69 8.21 -11.13 0.96
N GLN A 70 9.46 -11.32 1.42
CA GLN A 70 9.76 -12.29 2.49
C GLN A 70 9.17 -11.82 3.82
N PHE A 71 9.28 -10.53 4.12
CA PHE A 71 8.72 -9.97 5.35
C PHE A 71 7.20 -10.13 5.42
N VAL A 72 6.46 -9.93 4.32
CA VAL A 72 5.01 -10.17 4.27
C VAL A 72 4.67 -11.63 4.62
N GLN A 73 5.43 -12.61 4.09
CA GLN A 73 5.24 -14.02 4.43
C GLN A 73 5.51 -14.32 5.91
N VAL A 74 6.58 -13.72 6.48
CA VAL A 74 6.88 -13.83 7.91
C VAL A 74 5.76 -13.22 8.75
N LEU A 75 5.25 -12.06 8.36
CA LEU A 75 4.16 -11.37 9.04
C LEU A 75 2.88 -12.23 9.02
N GLU A 76 2.51 -12.81 7.87
CA GLU A 76 1.37 -13.73 7.73
C GLU A 76 1.51 -14.97 8.60
N TYR A 77 2.70 -15.57 8.64
CA TYR A 77 2.99 -16.72 9.49
C TYR A 77 2.88 -16.38 10.98
N VAL A 78 3.47 -15.27 11.42
CA VAL A 78 3.41 -14.84 12.83
C VAL A 78 1.97 -14.49 13.22
N ALA A 79 1.21 -13.85 12.33
CA ALA A 79 -0.21 -13.57 12.55
C ALA A 79 -0.99 -14.86 12.81
N TRP A 80 -0.83 -15.86 11.93
CA TRP A 80 -1.45 -17.18 12.09
C TRP A 80 -1.05 -17.84 13.41
N LYS A 81 0.26 -17.85 13.73
CA LYS A 81 0.78 -18.44 14.97
C LYS A 81 0.20 -17.79 16.23
N LEU A 82 -0.06 -16.48 16.21
CA LEU A 82 -0.59 -15.71 17.33
C LEU A 82 -2.13 -15.63 17.36
N GLY A 83 -2.84 -16.25 16.40
CA GLY A 83 -4.29 -16.11 16.27
C GLY A 83 -4.75 -14.69 15.88
N LYS A 84 -3.87 -13.95 15.20
CA LYS A 84 -4.07 -12.57 14.73
C LYS A 84 -4.34 -12.54 13.23
N ARG A 85 -4.75 -11.38 12.71
CA ARG A 85 -5.17 -11.25 11.31
C ARG A 85 -4.34 -10.22 10.57
N ILE A 86 -4.12 -10.51 9.29
CA ILE A 86 -3.67 -9.53 8.30
C ILE A 86 -4.79 -9.38 7.28
N ILE A 87 -5.13 -8.13 6.97
CA ILE A 87 -6.15 -7.80 5.98
C ILE A 87 -5.48 -6.98 4.89
N LYS A 88 -5.60 -7.45 3.65
CA LYS A 88 -5.01 -6.81 2.48
C LYS A 88 -6.01 -5.86 1.84
N VAL A 89 -5.54 -4.66 1.50
CA VAL A 89 -6.31 -3.58 0.88
C VAL A 89 -5.76 -3.29 -0.51
N ASP A 90 -6.62 -3.03 -1.50
CA ASP A 90 -6.18 -2.68 -2.85
C ASP A 90 -5.32 -1.39 -2.80
N PRO A 91 -4.04 -1.43 -3.24
CA PRO A 91 -3.16 -0.25 -3.23
C PRO A 91 -3.60 0.86 -4.19
N LYS A 92 -4.56 0.61 -5.10
CA LYS A 92 -4.95 1.59 -6.11
C LYS A 92 -5.58 2.83 -5.47
N GLY A 93 -4.82 3.92 -5.54
CA GLY A 93 -5.29 5.26 -5.16
C GLY A 93 -5.09 5.61 -3.69
N THR A 94 -4.51 4.73 -2.87
CA THR A 94 -4.25 4.96 -1.43
C THR A 94 -3.38 6.20 -1.19
N SER A 95 -2.34 6.40 -2.02
CA SER A 95 -1.48 7.59 -1.96
C SER A 95 -2.08 8.87 -2.55
N GLN A 96 -3.26 8.78 -3.17
CA GLN A 96 -3.89 9.84 -3.95
C GLN A 96 -5.23 10.30 -3.39
N HIS A 97 -5.68 9.74 -2.26
CA HIS A 97 -6.93 10.16 -1.60
C HIS A 97 -6.65 10.58 -0.17
N CYS A 98 -7.47 11.50 0.34
CA CYS A 98 -7.45 11.91 1.73
C CYS A 98 -8.07 10.83 2.61
N TRP A 99 -7.41 10.47 3.71
CA TRP A 99 -7.93 9.48 4.67
C TRP A 99 -9.25 9.95 5.31
N GLU A 100 -9.37 11.24 5.56
CA GLU A 100 -10.51 11.85 6.24
C GLU A 100 -11.74 11.90 5.34
N CYS A 101 -11.67 12.68 4.25
CA CYS A 101 -12.84 12.99 3.41
C CYS A 101 -12.92 12.20 2.10
N LEU A 102 -11.98 11.29 1.84
CA LEU A 102 -11.87 10.50 0.62
C LEU A 102 -11.77 11.31 -0.68
N ASN A 103 -11.52 12.62 -0.61
CA ASN A 103 -11.28 13.44 -1.79
C ASN A 103 -9.98 13.01 -2.49
N LYS A 104 -10.00 12.98 -3.83
CA LYS A 104 -8.80 12.73 -4.62
C LYS A 104 -7.90 13.97 -4.59
N VAL A 105 -6.67 13.78 -4.14
CA VAL A 105 -5.59 14.77 -4.10
C VAL A 105 -4.45 14.23 -4.95
N SER A 106 -4.41 14.64 -6.22
CA SER A 106 -3.40 14.21 -7.18
C SER A 106 -2.01 14.71 -6.77
N LYS A 107 -1.05 13.81 -6.62
CA LYS A 107 0.31 14.10 -6.15
C LYS A 107 1.35 13.32 -6.93
N SER A 108 2.50 13.93 -7.17
CA SER A 108 3.65 13.23 -7.75
C SER A 108 4.36 12.35 -6.70
N LEU A 109 5.26 11.46 -7.15
CA LEU A 109 6.05 10.64 -6.22
C LEU A 109 6.99 11.47 -5.32
N PHE A 110 7.40 12.66 -5.78
CA PHE A 110 8.28 13.57 -5.04
C PHE A 110 7.52 14.40 -4.00
N GLU A 111 6.20 14.48 -4.12
CA GLU A 111 5.35 15.17 -3.15
C GLU A 111 5.16 14.25 -1.94
N ARG A 112 5.84 14.59 -0.85
CA ARG A 112 5.86 13.82 0.40
C ARG A 112 4.89 14.36 1.44
N TRP A 113 4.36 15.55 1.23
CA TRP A 113 3.34 16.17 2.07
C TRP A 113 1.95 15.99 1.45
N HIS A 114 0.94 15.84 2.29
CA HIS A 114 -0.47 15.78 1.92
C HIS A 114 -1.18 17.03 2.41
N SER A 115 -1.68 17.84 1.47
CA SER A 115 -2.54 18.99 1.74
C SER A 115 -3.90 18.78 1.08
N CYS A 116 -4.96 18.59 1.86
CA CYS A 116 -6.29 18.31 1.32
C CYS A 116 -7.09 19.61 1.11
N PRO A 117 -7.47 19.98 -0.12
CA PRO A 117 -8.24 21.20 -0.37
C PRO A 117 -9.72 21.09 0.04
N LYS A 118 -10.25 19.88 0.27
CA LYS A 118 -11.65 19.67 0.66
C LYS A 118 -11.86 19.80 2.17
N CYS A 119 -11.00 19.18 2.96
CA CYS A 119 -11.17 19.11 4.43
C CYS A 119 -10.01 19.70 5.23
N GLY A 120 -8.98 20.27 4.59
CA GLY A 120 -7.88 20.97 5.26
C GLY A 120 -6.87 20.07 6.00
N GLN A 121 -6.87 18.76 5.75
CA GLN A 121 -5.88 17.85 6.36
C GLN A 121 -4.47 18.11 5.83
N GLU A 122 -3.51 18.21 6.74
CA GLU A 122 -2.10 18.53 6.49
C GLU A 122 -1.20 17.53 7.24
N LEU A 123 -0.56 16.60 6.52
CA LEU A 123 0.25 15.53 7.12
C LEU A 123 1.22 14.89 6.12
N ASP A 124 2.14 14.05 6.59
CA ASP A 124 2.97 13.23 5.70
C ASP A 124 2.09 12.29 4.83
N ARG A 125 2.47 12.15 3.56
CA ARG A 125 1.72 11.37 2.56
C ARG A 125 1.62 9.90 2.94
N ASP A 126 2.69 9.31 3.45
CA ASP A 126 2.71 7.90 3.79
C ASP A 126 1.90 7.68 5.08
N TYR A 127 1.89 8.63 6.02
CA TYR A 127 0.98 8.61 7.17
C TYR A 127 -0.49 8.72 6.74
N ASN A 128 -0.84 9.64 5.82
CA ASN A 128 -2.18 9.70 5.23
C ASN A 128 -2.57 8.37 4.58
N SER A 129 -1.64 7.75 3.85
CA SER A 129 -1.90 6.47 3.18
C SER A 129 -2.17 5.37 4.22
N ALA A 130 -1.39 5.30 5.30
CA ALA A 130 -1.58 4.34 6.38
C ALA A 130 -2.95 4.49 7.06
N LEU A 131 -3.38 5.72 7.36
CA LEU A 131 -4.71 6.00 7.92
C LEU A 131 -5.83 5.59 6.95
N LEU A 132 -5.68 5.87 5.65
CA LEU A 132 -6.65 5.48 4.65
C LEU A 132 -6.76 3.95 4.52
N ILE A 133 -5.63 3.24 4.51
CA ILE A 133 -5.60 1.77 4.49
C ILE A 133 -6.28 1.18 5.73
N GLN A 134 -6.01 1.75 6.91
CA GLN A 134 -6.68 1.35 8.15
C GLN A 134 -8.19 1.58 8.06
N LYS A 135 -8.63 2.74 7.59
CA LYS A 135 -10.05 3.08 7.41
C LYS A 135 -10.76 2.09 6.49
N ILE A 136 -10.21 1.84 5.29
CA ILE A 136 -10.77 0.88 4.32
C ILE A 136 -10.77 -0.52 4.90
N GLY A 137 -9.66 -0.92 5.52
CA GLY A 137 -9.52 -2.22 6.14
C GLY A 137 -10.55 -2.47 7.24
N LEU A 138 -10.83 -1.47 8.09
CA LEU A 138 -11.85 -1.58 9.14
C LEU A 138 -13.25 -1.78 8.54
N LEU A 139 -13.62 -1.04 7.49
CA LEU A 139 -14.91 -1.22 6.80
C LEU A 139 -15.06 -2.66 6.27
N SER A 140 -13.99 -3.23 5.70
CA SER A 140 -14.00 -4.62 5.23
C SER A 140 -14.28 -5.66 6.34
N THR A 141 -14.01 -5.33 7.60
CA THR A 141 -14.26 -6.23 8.75
C THR A 141 -15.70 -6.19 9.24
N GLN A 142 -16.46 -5.17 8.87
CA GLN A 142 -17.83 -4.94 9.36
C GLN A 142 -18.88 -5.60 8.45
N GLY A 143 -18.46 -6.46 7.53
CA GLY A 143 -19.35 -7.14 6.57
C GLY A 143 -19.63 -6.34 5.31
N GLU A 144 -19.01 -5.17 5.15
CA GLU A 144 -19.06 -4.39 3.92
C GLU A 144 -18.03 -4.92 2.92
N ASP A 145 -18.42 -5.08 1.65
CA ASP A 145 -17.48 -5.44 0.57
C ASP A 145 -16.65 -4.22 0.12
N ILE A 146 -15.93 -3.63 1.08
CA ILE A 146 -15.10 -2.44 0.89
C ILE A 146 -13.65 -2.82 1.07
N THR A 147 -13.01 -3.21 -0.03
CA THR A 147 -11.60 -3.63 -0.06
C THR A 147 -10.70 -2.65 -0.79
N SER A 148 -11.27 -1.57 -1.35
CA SER A 148 -10.56 -0.60 -2.19
C SER A 148 -11.00 0.84 -1.91
N VAL A 149 -10.16 1.80 -2.29
CA VAL A 149 -10.52 3.22 -2.25
C VAL A 149 -11.76 3.50 -3.11
N LYS A 150 -11.90 2.82 -4.25
CA LYS A 150 -13.04 2.99 -5.16
C LYS A 150 -14.36 2.58 -4.52
N THR A 151 -14.38 1.46 -3.80
CA THR A 151 -15.58 1.00 -3.07
C THR A 151 -15.87 1.90 -1.88
N ALA A 152 -14.84 2.36 -1.16
CA ALA A 152 -14.99 3.28 -0.03
C ALA A 152 -15.58 4.63 -0.46
N VAL A 153 -15.08 5.22 -1.55
CA VAL A 153 -15.62 6.46 -2.11
C VAL A 153 -17.09 6.30 -2.51
N ARG A 154 -17.47 5.17 -3.12
CA ARG A 154 -18.87 4.91 -3.49
C ARG A 154 -19.78 4.84 -2.27
N ALA A 155 -19.37 4.10 -1.23
CA ALA A 155 -20.13 3.99 0.01
C ALA A 155 -20.29 5.37 0.69
N TYR A 156 -19.19 6.13 0.79
CA TYR A 156 -19.21 7.47 1.38
C TYR A 156 -20.14 8.44 0.62
N LEU A 157 -20.10 8.45 -0.71
CA LEU A 157 -21.01 9.30 -1.50
C LEU A 157 -22.47 8.90 -1.33
N THR A 158 -22.77 7.60 -1.15
CA THR A 158 -24.14 7.17 -0.86
C THR A 158 -24.61 7.62 0.52
N GLU A 159 -23.74 7.66 1.52
CA GLU A 159 -24.07 8.19 2.85
C GLU A 159 -24.23 9.71 2.84
N GLU A 160 -23.31 10.44 2.20
CA GLU A 160 -23.36 11.91 2.06
C GLU A 160 -24.66 12.33 1.33
N SER A 161 -25.11 11.57 0.34
CA SER A 161 -26.40 11.80 -0.34
C SER A 161 -27.64 11.51 0.52
N ARG A 162 -27.54 10.62 1.51
CA ARG A 162 -28.62 10.32 2.47
C ARG A 162 -28.67 11.31 3.63
N ALA A 163 -27.56 11.99 3.90
CA ALA A 163 -27.42 12.97 4.97
C ALA A 163 -27.80 14.41 4.57
N LEU A 164 -28.10 14.65 3.29
CA LEU A 164 -28.65 15.92 2.81
C LEU A 164 -30.18 15.96 3.08
N PRO A 165 -30.70 17.02 3.72
CA PRO A 165 -32.12 17.16 4.03
C PRO A 165 -33.00 17.31 2.79
#